data_AF-A0A4Q3I180-F1
#
_entry.id   AF-A0A4Q3I180-F1
#
_cell.length_a   1.000
_cell.length_b   1.000
_cell.length_c   1.000
_cell.angle_alpha   90.00
_cell.angle_beta   90.00
_cell.angle_gamma   90.00
#
_symmetry.space_group_name_H-M   'P 1'
#
loop_
_entity.id
_entity.type
_entity.pdbx_description
1 polymer ?
#
loop_
_entity_poly.entity_id
_entity_poly.type
_entity_poly.pdbx_seq_one_letter_code
_entity_poly.pdbx_strand_id
1 'polypeptide(L)'
;MTASTTSERPKPTRSSIAIIGGGVTGAAVAFHLATGHKADAVDITIFEPRAEIGRGLAYDTRDPVHRINVPATRMSILPGDPEHFSRWMEETGSVA
;
A
#
# COMPACT_ATOMS: atom_id res chain seq x y z
N MET A 1 -28.81 -6.66 47.06
CA MET A 1 -28.03 -5.72 46.22
C MET A 1 -27.00 -6.52 45.45
N THR A 2 -27.34 -6.96 44.23
CA THR A 2 -26.40 -7.66 43.33
C THR A 2 -25.93 -6.65 42.29
N ALA A 3 -24.69 -6.18 42.42
CA ALA A 3 -24.08 -5.34 41.40
C ALA A 3 -23.66 -6.23 40.22
N SER A 4 -24.36 -6.11 39.10
CA SER A 4 -23.96 -6.69 37.83
C SER A 4 -22.81 -5.86 37.27
N THR A 5 -21.57 -6.35 37.43
CA THR A 5 -20.40 -5.77 36.77
C THR A 5 -20.42 -6.21 35.30
N THR A 6 -21.03 -5.41 34.44
CA THR A 6 -20.84 -5.54 32.99
C THR A 6 -19.38 -5.21 32.70
N SER A 7 -18.57 -6.23 32.41
CA SER A 7 -17.21 -6.08 31.93
C SER A 7 -17.25 -5.48 30.53
N GLU A 8 -17.03 -4.18 30.44
CA GLU A 8 -16.95 -3.44 29.18
C GLU A 8 -15.67 -3.87 28.46
N ARG A 9 -15.82 -4.54 27.31
CA ARG A 9 -14.69 -5.01 26.51
C ARG A 9 -13.96 -3.77 25.98
N PRO A 10 -12.65 -3.56 26.24
CA PRO A 10 -11.95 -2.37 25.79
C PRO A 10 -12.11 -2.23 24.28
N LYS A 11 -12.53 -1.03 23.85
CA LYS A 11 -12.67 -0.66 22.44
C LYS A 11 -11.33 -0.99 21.75
N PRO A 12 -11.30 -1.75 20.64
CA PRO A 12 -10.04 -2.10 20.01
C PRO A 12 -9.30 -0.81 19.67
N THR A 13 -8.18 -0.59 20.34
CA THR A 13 -7.23 0.46 20.01
C THR A 13 -6.71 0.17 18.62
N ARG A 14 -6.58 1.21 17.77
CA ARG A 14 -6.00 1.04 16.44
C ARG A 14 -4.67 0.30 16.53
N SER A 15 -4.46 -0.65 15.61
CA SER A 15 -3.19 -1.35 15.50
C SER A 15 -2.17 -0.43 14.85
N SER A 16 -1.11 -0.09 15.58
CA SER A 16 0.02 0.65 15.01
C SER A 16 0.90 -0.29 14.18
N ILE A 17 1.11 0.04 12.91
CA ILE A 17 1.90 -0.75 11.96
C ILE A 17 3.07 0.11 11.46
N ALA A 18 4.29 -0.35 11.73
CA ALA A 18 5.50 0.23 11.18
C ALA A 18 5.95 -0.56 9.94
N ILE A 19 6.16 0.13 8.82
CA ILE A 19 6.70 -0.43 7.57
C ILE A 19 8.09 0.15 7.36
N ILE A 20 9.11 -0.70 7.36
CA ILE A 20 10.50 -0.28 7.11
C ILE A 20 10.84 -0.51 5.64
N GLY A 21 11.06 0.59 4.91
CA GLY A 21 11.25 0.60 3.46
C GLY A 21 9.98 1.00 2.72
N GLY A 22 10.03 2.13 2.02
CA GLY A 22 8.94 2.68 1.21
C GLY A 22 9.11 2.40 -0.28
N GLY A 23 9.73 1.28 -0.67
CA GLY A 23 9.73 0.82 -2.07
C GLY A 23 8.37 0.28 -2.52
N VAL A 24 8.28 -0.29 -3.73
CA VAL A 24 7.02 -0.82 -4.29
C VAL A 24 6.27 -1.72 -3.32
N THR A 25 6.97 -2.66 -2.68
CA THR A 25 6.35 -3.58 -1.73
C THR A 25 5.80 -2.87 -0.51
N GLY A 26 6.58 -1.97 0.11
CA GLY A 26 6.15 -1.24 1.30
C GLY A 26 4.95 -0.33 1.01
N ALA A 27 4.99 0.38 -0.12
CA ALA A 27 3.87 1.21 -0.58
C ALA A 27 2.63 0.38 -0.90
N ALA A 28 2.77 -0.78 -1.57
CA ALA A 28 1.65 -1.66 -1.88
C ALA A 28 1.00 -2.24 -0.61
N VAL A 29 1.80 -2.64 0.38
CA VAL A 29 1.29 -3.11 1.68
C VAL A 29 0.53 -1.98 2.39
N ALA A 30 1.13 -0.78 2.45
CA ALA A 30 0.47 0.38 3.04
C ALA A 30 -0.85 0.71 2.34
N PHE A 31 -0.88 0.68 1.00
CA PHE A 31 -2.07 0.88 0.20
C PHE A 31 -3.17 -0.12 0.58
N HIS A 32 -2.89 -1.43 0.62
CA HIS A 32 -3.89 -2.45 0.95
C HIS A 32 -4.39 -2.37 2.39
N LEU A 33 -3.52 -1.97 3.34
CA LEU A 33 -3.92 -1.73 4.72
C LEU A 33 -4.83 -0.50 4.85
N ALA A 34 -4.55 0.56 4.08
CA ALA A 34 -5.29 1.81 4.11
C ALA A 34 -6.62 1.76 3.33
N THR A 35 -6.75 0.87 2.35
CA THR A 35 -7.97 0.72 1.52
C THR A 35 -8.81 -0.51 1.88
N GLY A 36 -8.28 -1.42 2.71
CA GLY A 36 -8.96 -2.63 3.13
C GLY A 36 -10.06 -2.43 4.19
N HIS A 37 -10.79 -3.50 4.50
CA HIS A 37 -11.93 -3.51 5.43
C HIS A 37 -11.62 -3.06 6.87
N LYS A 38 -10.34 -2.90 7.24
CA LYS A 38 -9.88 -2.48 8.56
C LYS A 38 -9.13 -1.15 8.53
N ALA A 39 -9.29 -0.35 7.48
CA ALA A 39 -8.62 0.95 7.34
C ALA A 39 -8.78 1.84 8.59
N ASP A 40 -9.98 1.90 9.15
CA ASP A 40 -10.26 2.71 10.36
C ASP A 40 -9.65 2.16 11.65
N ALA A 41 -9.09 0.96 11.61
CA ALA A 41 -8.52 0.24 12.75
C ALA A 41 -7.00 0.16 12.72
N VAL A 42 -6.32 0.81 11.77
CA VAL A 42 -4.86 0.79 11.64
C VAL A 42 -4.28 2.20 11.59
N ASP A 43 -3.15 2.40 12.26
CA ASP A 43 -2.32 3.60 12.12
C ASP A 43 -0.98 3.17 11.49
N ILE A 44 -0.69 3.65 10.27
CA ILE A 44 0.44 3.17 9.46
C ILE A 44 1.56 4.22 9.48
N THR A 45 2.77 3.81 9.84
CA THR A 45 3.98 4.63 9.74
C THR A 45 4.96 3.97 8.78
N ILE A 46 5.41 4.71 7.75
CA ILE A 46 6.38 4.22 6.75
C ILE A 46 7.70 4.93 6.98
N PHE A 47 8.78 4.16 7.07
CA PHE A 47 10.15 4.67 7.16
C PHE A 47 10.84 4.47 5.81
N GLU A 48 11.03 5.56 5.07
CA GLU A 48 11.75 5.60 3.80
C GLU A 48 12.75 6.75 3.83
N PRO A 49 14.05 6.51 3.62
CA PRO A 49 15.05 7.58 3.61
C PRO A 49 14.91 8.54 2.42
N ARG A 50 14.27 8.11 1.33
CA ARG A 50 14.01 8.95 0.14
C ARG A 50 12.81 9.86 0.34
N ALA A 51 12.76 10.93 -0.45
CA ALA A 51 11.66 11.90 -0.43
C ALA A 51 10.33 11.32 -0.95
N GLU A 52 10.39 10.32 -1.84
CA GLU A 52 9.23 9.67 -2.44
C GLU A 52 9.16 8.20 -2.03
N ILE A 53 7.95 7.74 -1.70
CA ILE A 53 7.63 6.32 -1.54
C ILE A 53 7.25 5.70 -2.90
N GLY A 54 7.14 4.38 -2.95
CA GLY A 54 6.77 3.60 -4.12
C GLY A 54 7.94 3.23 -5.03
N ARG A 55 8.98 4.06 -5.16
CA ARG A 55 10.10 3.75 -6.08
C ARG A 55 11.02 2.67 -5.55
N GLY A 56 11.52 2.87 -4.32
CA GLY A 56 12.56 2.01 -3.73
C GLY A 56 13.77 1.84 -4.64
N LEU A 57 14.60 0.83 -4.39
CA LEU A 57 15.80 0.61 -5.21
C LEU A 57 15.48 0.28 -6.70
N ALA A 58 14.34 -0.38 -6.95
CA ALA A 58 14.01 -0.91 -8.28
C ALA A 58 13.64 0.19 -9.29
N TYR A 59 13.05 1.31 -8.83
CA TYR A 59 12.52 2.35 -9.72
C TYR A 59 13.08 3.76 -9.42
N ASP A 60 14.02 3.88 -8.47
CA ASP A 60 14.75 5.11 -8.16
C ASP A 60 15.93 5.31 -9.13
N THR A 61 15.58 5.46 -10.41
CA THR A 61 16.52 5.77 -11.49
C THR A 61 16.06 7.03 -12.22
N ARG A 62 17.02 7.76 -12.80
CA ARG A 62 16.76 8.91 -13.70
C ARG A 62 16.50 8.48 -15.14
N ASP A 63 16.69 7.20 -15.44
CA ASP A 63 16.37 6.66 -16.76
C ASP A 63 14.86 6.83 -17.00
N PRO A 64 14.45 7.51 -18.10
CA PRO A 64 13.04 7.65 -18.43
C PRO A 64 12.37 6.32 -18.82
N VAL A 65 13.16 5.26 -19.07
CA VAL A 65 12.66 3.94 -19.48
C VAL A 65 12.95 2.89 -18.39
N HIS A 66 11.96 2.63 -17.53
CA HIS A 66 12.03 1.53 -16.57
C HIS A 66 11.83 0.18 -17.28
N ARG A 67 12.89 -0.63 -17.34
CA ARG A 67 12.80 -1.99 -17.87
C ARG A 67 12.11 -2.92 -16.87
N ILE A 68 11.06 -3.59 -17.33
CA ILE A 68 10.30 -4.56 -16.54
C ILE A 68 10.49 -5.97 -17.10
N ASN A 69 10.53 -6.97 -16.20
CA ASN A 69 10.75 -8.38 -16.57
C ASN A 69 9.48 -9.07 -17.09
N VAL A 70 8.32 -8.43 -16.94
CA VAL A 70 7.02 -8.94 -17.37
C VAL A 70 6.31 -7.87 -18.19
N PRO A 71 5.46 -8.23 -19.16
CA PRO A 71 4.62 -7.26 -19.86
C PRO A 71 3.78 -6.44 -18.86
N ALA A 72 3.62 -5.14 -19.12
CA ALA A 72 2.82 -4.26 -18.27
C ALA A 72 1.37 -4.75 -18.11
N THR A 73 0.81 -5.40 -19.13
CA THR A 73 -0.52 -6.03 -19.11
C THR A 73 -0.65 -7.19 -18.13
N ARG A 74 0.46 -7.65 -17.51
CA ARG A 74 0.47 -8.68 -16.47
C ARG A 74 0.84 -8.13 -15.09
N MET A 75 1.01 -6.81 -14.97
CA MET A 75 1.32 -6.17 -13.70
C MET A 75 0.04 -5.65 -13.07
N SER A 76 -0.11 -5.89 -11.77
CA SER A 76 -1.19 -5.27 -11.01
C SER A 76 -0.80 -5.17 -9.55
N ILE A 77 -1.24 -4.09 -8.91
CA ILE A 77 -1.23 -3.96 -7.45
C ILE A 77 -2.56 -4.44 -6.84
N LEU A 78 -3.58 -4.70 -7.67
CA LEU A 78 -4.90 -5.17 -7.27
C LEU A 78 -5.07 -6.65 -7.67
N PRO A 79 -5.04 -7.60 -6.73
CA PRO A 79 -5.11 -9.03 -7.06
C PRO A 79 -6.35 -9.45 -7.87
N GLY A 80 -7.45 -8.70 -7.77
CA GLY A 80 -8.70 -8.94 -8.50
C GLY A 80 -8.85 -8.18 -9.81
N ASP A 81 -7.89 -7.33 -10.18
CA ASP A 81 -7.91 -6.55 -11.42
C ASP A 81 -6.54 -6.66 -12.13
N PRO A 82 -6.31 -7.70 -12.94
CA PRO A 82 -5.04 -7.91 -13.65
C PRO A 82 -4.70 -6.80 -14.65
N GLU A 83 -5.69 -6.07 -15.15
CA GLU A 83 -5.52 -5.01 -16.15
C GLU A 83 -5.35 -3.62 -15.50
N HIS A 84 -5.36 -3.55 -14.17
CA HIS A 84 -5.29 -2.29 -13.42
C HIS A 84 -4.11 -1.41 -13.85
N PHE A 85 -2.91 -1.97 -13.97
CA PHE A 85 -1.72 -1.18 -14.33
C PHE A 85 -1.79 -0.67 -15.77
N SER A 86 -2.20 -1.50 -16.73
CA SER A 86 -2.36 -1.06 -18.13
C SER A 86 -3.41 0.04 -18.27
N ARG A 87 -4.57 -0.11 -17.61
CA ARG A 87 -5.63 0.90 -17.60
C ARG A 87 -5.13 2.22 -17.01
N TRP A 88 -4.42 2.16 -15.88
CA TRP A 88 -3.84 3.33 -15.24
C TRP A 88 -2.82 4.06 -16.14
N MET A 89 -1.98 3.33 -16.89
CA MET A 89 -1.04 3.96 -17.83
C MET A 89 -1.77 4.71 -18.94
N GLU A 90 -2.83 4.13 -19.49
CA GLU A 90 -3.68 4.76 -20.52
C GLU A 90 -4.37 6.03 -19.99
N GLU A 91 -4.97 5.95 -18.80
CA GLU A 91 -5.70 7.07 -18.18
C GLU A 91 -4.78 8.25 -17.82
N THR A 92 -3.53 7.98 -17.45
CA THR A 92 -2.56 9.00 -17.04
C THR A 92 -1.73 9.56 -18.18
N GLY A 93 -1.85 9.01 -19.40
CA GLY A 93 -0.97 9.34 -20.51
C GLY A 93 0.49 8.96 -20.24
N SER A 94 0.72 7.99 -19.34
CA SER A 94 2.05 7.42 -19.05
C SER A 94 2.48 6.39 -20.11
N VAL A 95 1.69 6.27 -21.18
CA VAL A 95 2.06 5.51 -22.38
C VAL A 95 3.11 6.32 -23.14
N ALA A 96 4.29 5.73 -23.33
CA ALA A 96 5.35 6.32 -24.16
C ALA A 96 4.92 6.46 -25.62
#